data_AF-I1CHS3-F1
#
_entry.id   AF-I1CHS3-F1
#
_cell.length_a   1.000
_cell.length_b   1.000
_cell.length_c   1.000
_cell.angle_alpha   90.00
_cell.angle_beta   90.00
_cell.angle_gamma   90.00
#
_symmetry.space_group_name_H-M   'P 1'
#
loop_
_entity.id
_entity.type
_entity.pdbx_description
1 polymer ?
#
loop_
_entity_poly.entity_id
_entity_poly.type
_entity_poly.pdbx_seq_one_letter_code
_entity_poly.pdbx_strand_id
1 'polypeptide(L)'
;MVLEIYRSVENCPVTVTLNRRLILYSDLIKVDLEDVTATSDVRTYYLYSDHLIYCRKQKDKKDGPRKLVYKGSLNLRGAEIRNLQPVLVTKMCEPKKPLFKIKKKPADTVSLPGVEAFGFELITSEANIDAVAPMYFSNASMPPQMSSGPIKRRHILRTKSLEEQKTWYAAIEKVIKTFNQSSQKH
;
A
#
# COMPACT_ATOMS: atom_id res chain seq x y z
N MET A 1 -1.90 -19.31 -10.60
CA MET A 1 -1.88 -17.92 -10.10
C MET A 1 -1.27 -17.72 -8.71
N VAL A 2 -1.86 -18.13 -7.57
CA VAL A 2 -1.23 -17.85 -6.23
C VAL A 2 0.17 -18.49 -6.10
N LEU A 3 0.31 -19.75 -6.52
CA LEU A 3 1.59 -20.46 -6.54
C LEU A 3 2.63 -19.80 -7.48
N GLU A 4 2.19 -19.27 -8.62
CA GLU A 4 3.07 -18.58 -9.58
C GLU A 4 3.61 -17.27 -8.98
N ILE A 5 2.76 -16.50 -8.30
CA ILE A 5 3.19 -15.28 -7.62
C ILE A 5 4.16 -15.62 -6.49
N TYR A 6 3.83 -16.62 -5.68
CA TYR A 6 4.72 -17.08 -4.60
C TYR A 6 6.12 -17.45 -5.11
N ARG A 7 6.22 -18.11 -6.27
CA ARG A 7 7.51 -18.48 -6.88
C ARG A 7 8.25 -17.32 -7.56
N SER A 8 7.53 -16.29 -8.02
CA SER A 8 8.11 -15.17 -8.77
C SER A 8 8.48 -13.96 -7.92
N VAL A 9 7.90 -13.85 -6.72
CA VAL A 9 8.19 -12.77 -5.77
C VAL A 9 9.26 -13.23 -4.78
N GLU A 10 10.38 -12.53 -4.77
CA GLU A 10 11.47 -12.76 -3.81
C GLU A 10 11.02 -12.37 -2.40
N ASN A 11 11.32 -13.24 -1.43
CA ASN A 11 10.93 -13.10 -0.02
C ASN A 11 9.42 -12.95 0.19
N CYS A 12 8.60 -13.61 -0.63
CA CYS A 12 7.15 -13.57 -0.50
C CYS A 12 6.68 -14.28 0.78
N PRO A 13 6.02 -13.59 1.73
CA PRO A 13 5.52 -14.21 2.96
C PRO A 13 4.18 -14.93 2.75
N VAL A 14 3.59 -14.86 1.55
CA VAL A 14 2.25 -15.40 1.28
C VAL A 14 2.33 -16.90 1.06
N THR A 15 1.93 -17.68 2.06
CA THR A 15 1.78 -19.13 1.94
C THR A 15 0.71 -19.49 0.91
N VAL A 16 0.96 -20.51 0.09
CA VAL A 16 -0.03 -21.07 -0.82
C VAL A 16 -0.96 -21.98 -0.02
N THR A 17 -2.25 -21.64 0.05
CA THR A 17 -3.27 -22.44 0.74
C THR A 17 -4.45 -22.70 -0.18
N LEU A 18 -5.26 -23.73 0.13
CA LEU A 18 -6.45 -24.07 -0.66
C LEU A 18 -7.51 -22.95 -0.68
N ASN A 19 -7.55 -22.13 0.37
CA ASN A 19 -8.59 -21.09 0.55
C ASN A 19 -8.15 -19.71 0.06
N ARG A 20 -6.86 -19.49 -0.18
CA ARG A 20 -6.33 -18.19 -0.60
C ARG A 20 -6.52 -18.01 -2.11
N ARG A 21 -7.24 -16.97 -2.50
CA ARG A 21 -7.48 -16.63 -3.91
C ARG A 21 -6.88 -15.27 -4.22
N LEU A 22 -6.15 -15.18 -5.33
CA LEU A 22 -5.80 -13.89 -5.91
C LEU A 22 -7.06 -13.26 -6.51
N ILE A 23 -7.32 -12.01 -6.15
CA ILE A 23 -8.49 -11.25 -6.63
C ILE A 23 -8.06 -10.25 -7.70
N LEU A 24 -7.02 -9.46 -7.43
CA LEU A 24 -6.58 -8.38 -8.30
C LEU A 24 -5.08 -8.15 -8.16
N TYR A 25 -4.42 -7.71 -9.23
CA TYR A 25 -3.07 -7.21 -9.17
C TYR A 25 -2.83 -6.16 -10.26
N SER A 26 -2.08 -5.11 -9.93
CA SER A 26 -1.63 -4.07 -10.88
C SER A 26 -0.55 -3.20 -10.25
N ASP A 27 0.07 -2.34 -11.07
CA ASP A 27 1.02 -1.34 -10.62
C ASP A 27 0.27 -0.09 -10.13
N LEU A 28 0.40 0.24 -8.85
CA LEU A 28 -0.15 1.46 -8.24
C LEU A 28 0.98 2.38 -7.76
N ILE A 29 0.68 3.67 -7.64
CA ILE A 29 1.62 4.65 -7.10
C ILE A 29 1.33 4.81 -5.60
N LYS A 30 2.30 4.48 -4.75
CA LYS A 30 2.22 4.85 -3.33
C LYS A 30 2.56 6.33 -3.20
N VAL A 31 1.61 7.09 -2.67
CA VAL A 31 1.80 8.52 -2.46
C VAL A 31 2.68 8.75 -1.23
N ASP A 32 3.63 9.67 -1.36
CA ASP A 32 4.38 10.21 -0.24
C ASP A 32 3.54 11.31 0.42
N LEU A 33 3.38 11.25 1.74
CA LEU A 33 2.56 12.23 2.46
C LEU A 33 3.29 13.57 2.61
N GLU A 34 4.61 13.55 2.56
CA GLU A 34 5.45 14.76 2.58
C GLU A 34 5.53 15.43 1.20
N ASP A 35 5.33 14.65 0.13
CA ASP A 35 5.30 15.13 -1.26
C ASP A 35 4.21 14.40 -2.06
N VAL A 36 2.97 14.88 -1.93
CA VAL A 36 1.80 14.28 -2.57
C VAL A 36 1.81 14.37 -4.11
N THR A 37 2.70 15.19 -4.67
CA THR A 37 2.88 15.34 -6.11
C THR A 37 3.85 14.31 -6.69
N ALA A 38 4.60 13.59 -5.84
CA ALA A 38 5.51 12.54 -6.28
C ALA A 38 4.76 11.32 -6.85
N THR A 39 5.19 10.86 -8.02
CA THR A 39 4.63 9.69 -8.72
C THR A 39 5.65 8.57 -8.93
N SER A 40 6.85 8.70 -8.36
CA SER A 40 7.97 7.79 -8.60
C SER A 40 7.92 6.48 -7.80
N ASP A 41 7.18 6.42 -6.69
CA ASP A 41 7.03 5.20 -5.87
C ASP A 41 5.96 4.27 -6.45
N VAL A 42 6.24 3.69 -7.62
CA VAL A 42 5.40 2.68 -8.25
C VAL A 42 5.67 1.32 -7.60
N ARG A 43 4.60 0.64 -7.17
CA ARG A 43 4.67 -0.70 -6.55
C ARG A 43 3.63 -1.61 -7.21
N THR A 44 3.97 -2.88 -7.34
CA THR A 44 3.01 -3.90 -7.79
C THR A 44 2.26 -4.41 -6.58
N TYR A 45 0.95 -4.18 -6.54
CA TYR A 45 0.07 -4.65 -5.46
C TYR A 45 -0.60 -5.95 -5.87
N TYR A 46 -0.73 -6.88 -4.91
CA TYR A 46 -1.50 -8.11 -5.06
C TYR A 46 -2.55 -8.17 -3.94
N LEU A 47 -3.81 -8.13 -4.34
CA LEU A 47 -4.95 -8.34 -3.46
C LEU A 47 -5.36 -9.80 -3.49
N TYR A 48 -5.23 -10.45 -2.34
CA TYR A 48 -5.78 -11.77 -2.08
C TYR A 48 -7.09 -11.65 -1.31
N SER A 49 -7.80 -12.77 -1.19
CA SER A 49 -9.00 -12.89 -0.35
C SER A 49 -8.79 -12.53 1.11
N ASP A 50 -7.55 -12.56 1.59
CA ASP A 50 -7.21 -12.31 2.99
C ASP A 50 -5.99 -11.40 3.23
N HIS A 51 -5.26 -11.01 2.18
CA HIS A 51 -4.02 -10.22 2.28
C HIS A 51 -3.97 -9.17 1.19
N LEU A 52 -3.37 -8.02 1.49
CA LEU A 52 -2.89 -7.09 0.47
C LEU A 52 -1.37 -6.97 0.64
N ILE A 53 -0.61 -7.41 -0.36
CA ILE A 53 0.85 -7.25 -0.36
C ILE A 53 1.27 -6.27 -1.44
N TYR A 54 2.46 -5.69 -1.28
CA TYR A 54 3.08 -4.87 -2.30
C TYR A 54 4.55 -5.21 -2.49
N CYS A 55 4.98 -5.12 -3.74
CA CYS A 55 6.31 -5.47 -4.18
C CYS A 55 6.91 -4.31 -4.99
N ARG A 56 8.24 -4.27 -5.06
CA ARG A 56 8.95 -3.38 -5.98
C ARG A 56 9.71 -4.21 -7.02
N LYS A 57 9.69 -3.75 -8.26
CA LYS A 57 10.57 -4.25 -9.31
C LYS A 57 12.00 -3.88 -8.94
N GLN A 58 12.88 -4.86 -8.82
CA GLN A 58 14.30 -4.58 -8.64
C GLN A 58 14.85 -3.99 -9.95
N LYS A 59 15.72 -2.97 -9.87
CA LYS A 59 16.37 -2.42 -11.06
C LYS A 59 17.16 -3.52 -11.77
N ASP A 60 17.09 -3.51 -13.10
CA ASP A 60 17.75 -4.49 -13.96
C ASP A 60 19.23 -4.66 -13.54
N LYS A 61 19.61 -5.87 -13.13
CA LYS A 61 21.01 -6.31 -13.20
C LYS A 61 21.25 -6.72 -14.65
N LYS A 62 22.44 -6.39 -15.19
CA LYS A 62 22.80 -6.59 -16.60
C LYS A 62 22.51 -8.00 -17.16
N ASP A 63 22.42 -9.03 -16.32
CA ASP A 63 22.33 -10.43 -16.75
C ASP A 63 21.25 -11.26 -16.01
N GLY A 64 20.13 -10.67 -15.58
CA GLY A 64 19.09 -11.43 -14.86
C GLY A 64 17.66 -11.03 -15.20
N PRO A 65 16.69 -11.96 -15.08
CA PRO A 65 15.28 -11.63 -15.24
C PRO A 65 14.87 -10.59 -14.18
N ARG A 66 13.97 -9.67 -14.56
CA ARG A 66 13.36 -8.69 -13.65
C ARG A 66 12.72 -9.39 -12.46
N LYS A 67 13.37 -9.32 -11.29
CA LYS A 67 12.84 -9.90 -10.05
C LYS A 67 11.92 -8.90 -9.34
N LEU A 68 10.77 -9.40 -8.91
CA LEU A 68 9.85 -8.68 -8.05
C LEU A 68 10.24 -8.98 -6.59
N VAL A 69 10.44 -7.95 -5.77
CA VAL A 69 10.86 -8.12 -4.38
C VAL A 69 9.74 -7.67 -3.45
N TYR A 70 9.33 -8.54 -2.52
CA TYR A 70 8.37 -8.20 -1.48
C TYR A 70 8.86 -7.00 -0.65
N LYS A 71 7.96 -6.06 -0.35
CA LYS A 71 8.29 -4.87 0.45
C LYS A 71 7.38 -4.66 1.65
N GLY A 72 6.24 -5.34 1.72
CA GLY A 72 5.35 -5.26 2.86
C GLY A 72 3.93 -5.71 2.53
N SER A 73 3.10 -5.68 3.56
CA SER A 73 1.68 -6.01 3.51
C SER A 73 0.85 -4.98 4.25
N LEU A 74 -0.41 -4.87 3.88
CA LEU A 74 -1.41 -4.04 4.52
C LEU A 74 -2.49 -4.95 5.10
N ASN A 75 -2.72 -4.84 6.41
CA ASN A 75 -3.76 -5.62 7.09
C ASN A 75 -5.13 -5.03 6.76
N LEU A 76 -6.00 -5.82 6.14
CA LEU A 76 -7.36 -5.41 5.76
C LEU A 76 -8.40 -5.67 6.86
N ARG A 77 -8.05 -6.42 7.92
CA ARG A 77 -8.95 -6.66 9.05
C ARG A 77 -9.14 -5.37 9.83
N GLY A 78 -10.40 -4.91 9.94
CA GLY A 78 -10.72 -3.64 10.58
C GLY A 78 -10.20 -2.41 9.82
N ALA A 79 -9.77 -2.58 8.57
CA ALA A 79 -9.38 -1.47 7.73
C ALA A 79 -10.61 -0.73 7.17
N GLU A 80 -10.41 0.53 6.79
CA GLU A 80 -11.40 1.36 6.13
C GLU A 80 -10.85 1.84 4.80
N ILE A 81 -11.63 1.76 3.73
CA ILE A 81 -11.30 2.36 2.43
C ILE A 81 -12.18 3.60 2.21
N ARG A 82 -11.58 4.67 1.70
CA ARG A 82 -12.25 5.95 1.45
C ARG A 82 -11.83 6.50 0.08
N ASN A 83 -12.74 7.26 -0.54
CA ASN A 83 -12.37 8.07 -1.70
C ASN A 83 -11.38 9.16 -1.28
N LEU A 84 -10.52 9.58 -2.21
CA LEU A 84 -9.64 10.73 -1.98
C LEU A 84 -10.47 11.98 -1.71
N GLN A 85 -10.03 12.78 -0.73
CA GLN A 85 -10.64 14.08 -0.50
C GLN A 85 -10.37 15.02 -1.68
N PRO A 86 -11.35 15.84 -2.12
CA PRO A 86 -11.16 16.77 -3.23
C PRO A 86 -9.95 17.68 -3.07
N VAL A 87 -9.70 18.18 -1.86
CA VAL A 87 -8.54 19.03 -1.54
C VAL A 87 -7.21 18.32 -1.83
N LEU A 88 -7.13 17.02 -1.52
CA LEU A 88 -5.93 16.23 -1.79
C LEU A 88 -5.75 15.96 -3.28
N VAL A 89 -6.84 15.66 -4.00
CA VAL A 89 -6.81 15.50 -5.47
C VAL A 89 -6.27 16.76 -6.14
N THR A 90 -6.74 17.94 -5.73
CA THR A 90 -6.23 19.22 -6.24
C THR A 90 -4.72 19.35 -6.00
N LYS A 91 -4.25 19.07 -4.77
CA LYS A 91 -2.83 19.13 -4.43
C LYS A 91 -1.97 18.15 -5.24
N MET A 92 -2.46 16.94 -5.50
CA MET A 92 -1.76 15.93 -6.31
C MET A 92 -1.54 16.37 -7.76
N CYS A 93 -2.37 17.29 -8.26
CA CYS A 93 -2.30 17.84 -9.61
C CYS A 93 -1.45 19.11 -9.70
N GLU A 94 -0.97 19.66 -8.58
CA GLU A 94 -0.15 20.87 -8.58
C GLU A 94 1.18 20.62 -9.31
N PRO A 95 1.57 21.48 -10.25
CA PRO A 95 2.85 21.35 -10.92
C PRO A 95 3.97 21.59 -9.92
N LYS A 96 4.92 20.64 -9.81
CA LYS A 96 6.16 20.85 -9.06
C LYS A 96 6.87 22.09 -9.62
N LYS A 97 6.99 23.16 -8.81
CA LYS A 97 7.79 24.32 -9.18
C LYS A 97 9.26 23.87 -9.31
N PRO A 98 9.88 23.95 -10.50
CA PRO A 98 11.23 23.47 -10.68
C PRO A 98 12.19 24.38 -9.93
N LEU A 99 12.77 23.90 -8.82
CA LEU A 99 13.72 24.69 -8.03
C LEU A 99 15.09 24.83 -8.71
N PHE A 100 15.41 24.03 -9.73
CA PHE A 100 16.64 24.19 -10.53
C PHE A 100 16.45 23.74 -11.98
N LYS A 101 16.72 24.64 -12.94
CA LYS A 101 16.73 24.33 -14.39
C LYS A 101 18.01 23.58 -14.75
N ILE A 102 18.03 22.25 -14.61
CA ILE A 102 19.08 21.41 -15.20
C ILE A 102 18.46 20.53 -16.28
N LYS A 103 18.85 20.83 -17.52
CA LYS A 103 18.42 20.19 -18.76
C LYS A 103 18.87 18.71 -18.77
N LYS A 104 17.95 17.77 -18.56
CA LYS A 104 18.18 16.33 -18.81
C LYS A 104 17.11 15.76 -19.74
N LYS A 105 17.57 14.89 -20.65
CA LYS A 105 16.87 14.22 -21.76
C LYS A 105 15.58 13.49 -21.31
N PRO A 106 14.59 13.32 -22.21
CA PRO A 106 13.35 12.62 -21.90
C PRO A 106 13.63 11.13 -21.70
N ALA A 107 13.29 10.62 -20.52
CA ALA A 107 13.13 9.19 -20.27
C ALA A 107 11.65 8.85 -20.45
N ASP A 108 11.40 7.65 -20.96
CA ASP A 108 10.10 7.16 -21.44
C ASP A 108 8.92 7.49 -20.53
N THR A 109 7.86 7.92 -21.21
CA THR A 109 6.61 8.46 -20.71
C THR A 109 5.91 7.49 -19.74
N VAL A 110 6.00 7.77 -18.45
CA VAL A 110 4.89 7.53 -17.51
C VAL A 110 4.33 8.91 -17.18
N SER A 111 3.49 9.46 -18.05
CA SER A 111 2.68 10.63 -17.71
C SER A 111 1.76 10.24 -16.53
N LEU A 112 1.54 11.07 -15.50
CA LEU A 112 0.91 12.38 -15.62
C LEU A 112 1.33 13.35 -14.50
N PRO A 113 1.88 14.52 -14.87
CA PRO A 113 1.49 15.81 -14.31
C PRO A 113 0.46 16.46 -15.26
N GLY A 114 -0.75 16.74 -14.76
CA GLY A 114 -1.77 17.53 -15.46
C GLY A 114 -3.17 16.92 -15.50
N VAL A 115 -4.14 17.73 -15.04
CA VAL A 115 -5.62 17.62 -15.08
C VAL A 115 -6.30 16.82 -13.96
N GLU A 116 -5.99 15.54 -13.73
CA GLU A 116 -6.78 14.73 -12.77
C GLU A 116 -5.97 13.67 -12.01
N ALA A 117 -6.32 13.44 -10.74
CA ALA A 117 -5.71 12.41 -9.90
C ALA A 117 -6.76 11.41 -9.40
N PHE A 118 -6.54 10.14 -9.69
CA PHE A 118 -7.39 9.02 -9.28
C PHE A 118 -6.71 8.21 -8.18
N GLY A 119 -7.50 7.63 -7.29
CA GLY A 119 -6.99 6.82 -6.21
C GLY A 119 -7.95 6.69 -5.04
N PHE A 120 -7.42 6.19 -3.93
CA PHE A 120 -8.18 5.98 -2.70
C PHE A 120 -7.26 6.03 -1.48
N GLU A 121 -7.87 6.24 -0.32
CA GLU A 121 -7.22 6.14 0.98
C GLU A 121 -7.58 4.79 1.61
N LEU A 122 -6.58 4.08 2.12
CA LEU A 122 -6.74 2.87 2.91
C LEU A 122 -6.19 3.13 4.31
N ILE A 123 -7.07 3.06 5.31
CA ILE A 123 -6.73 3.24 6.71
C ILE A 123 -6.66 1.86 7.34
N THR A 124 -5.47 1.43 7.72
CA THR A 124 -5.23 0.13 8.36
C THR A 124 -5.10 0.30 9.88
N SER A 125 -5.36 -0.77 10.61
CA SER A 125 -5.13 -0.86 12.05
C SER A 125 -3.90 -1.72 12.28
N GLU A 126 -2.83 -1.12 12.82
CA GLU A 126 -1.57 -1.80 13.15
C GLU A 126 -1.44 -1.93 14.67
N ALA A 127 -0.94 -3.07 15.14
CA ALA A 127 -0.57 -3.21 16.54
C ALA A 127 0.61 -2.28 16.84
N ASN A 128 0.55 -1.54 17.96
CA ASN A 128 1.66 -0.72 18.41
C ASN A 128 2.78 -1.64 18.94
N ILE A 129 3.71 -2.04 18.09
CA ILE A 129 4.80 -2.96 18.46
C ILE A 129 5.76 -2.28 19.46
N ASP A 130 5.87 -0.94 19.42
CA ASP A 130 6.69 -0.17 20.37
C ASP A 130 6.09 -0.11 21.78
N ALA A 131 4.80 -0.41 21.94
CA ALA A 131 4.16 -0.56 23.25
C ALA A 131 4.46 -1.92 23.91
N VAL A 132 5.09 -2.86 23.19
CA VAL A 132 5.44 -4.21 23.67
C VAL A 132 6.95 -4.33 23.86
N ALA A 133 7.58 -3.32 24.47
CA ALA A 133 8.93 -3.52 24.99
C ALA A 133 8.86 -4.59 26.10
N PRO A 134 9.69 -5.64 26.07
CA PRO A 134 9.64 -6.68 27.08
C PRO A 134 10.04 -6.08 28.43
N MET A 135 9.16 -6.23 29.42
CA MET A 135 9.30 -5.82 30.81
C MET A 135 10.48 -6.54 31.49
N TYR A 136 11.71 -6.19 31.11
CA TYR A 136 12.95 -6.63 31.75
C TYR A 136 13.71 -5.43 32.28
N PHE A 137 13.08 -4.58 33.09
CA PHE A 137 13.84 -3.71 33.98
C PHE A 137 13.24 -3.72 35.39
N SER A 138 14.14 -4.08 36.30
CA SER A 138 14.02 -4.21 37.74
C SER A 138 13.57 -2.91 38.42
N ASN A 139 12.79 -3.09 39.49
CA ASN A 139 12.57 -2.22 40.64
C ASN A 139 12.15 -0.75 40.43
N ALA A 140 10.95 -0.46 40.93
CA ALA A 140 10.47 0.83 41.41
C ALA A 140 10.33 1.97 40.39
N SER A 141 9.22 1.94 39.65
CA SER A 141 8.30 3.07 39.37
C SER A 141 7.41 2.67 38.20
N MET A 142 6.08 2.78 38.36
CA MET A 142 5.15 2.49 37.28
C MET A 142 5.37 3.51 36.15
N PRO A 143 5.75 3.11 34.93
CA PRO A 143 5.80 4.03 33.81
C PRO A 143 4.37 4.48 33.46
N PRO A 144 4.19 5.71 32.94
CA PRO A 144 2.88 6.20 32.54
C PRO A 144 2.28 5.22 31.53
N GLN A 145 1.02 4.85 31.72
CA GLN A 145 0.26 4.02 30.78
C GLN A 145 0.32 4.63 29.38
N MET A 146 1.28 4.19 28.56
CA MET A 146 1.28 4.51 27.14
C MET A 146 0.08 3.78 26.54
N SER A 147 -0.74 4.49 25.78
CA SER A 147 -1.93 3.95 25.15
C SER A 147 -1.54 2.80 24.21
N SER A 148 -1.65 1.57 24.72
CA SER A 148 -1.42 0.31 23.99
C SER A 148 -2.49 0.02 22.93
N GLY A 149 -3.23 1.05 22.50
CA GLY A 149 -4.28 0.93 21.50
C GLY A 149 -3.70 0.69 20.10
N PRO A 150 -4.48 0.08 19.20
CA PRO A 150 -4.07 -0.06 17.82
C PRO A 150 -3.85 1.31 17.16
N ILE A 151 -2.76 1.45 16.41
CA ILE A 151 -2.44 2.66 15.66
C ILE A 151 -3.14 2.59 14.30
N LYS A 152 -3.93 3.62 13.98
CA LYS A 152 -4.49 3.76 12.63
C LYS A 152 -3.43 4.37 11.71
N ARG A 153 -3.11 3.69 10.61
CA ARG A 153 -2.16 4.15 9.59
C ARG A 153 -2.87 4.47 8.28
N ARG A 154 -2.64 5.68 7.76
CA ARG A 154 -3.22 6.12 6.49
C ARG A 154 -2.27 5.81 5.33
N HIS A 155 -2.76 5.07 4.34
CA HIS A 155 -2.09 4.79 3.09
C HIS A 155 -2.85 5.44 1.94
N ILE A 156 -2.15 6.11 1.04
CA ILE A 156 -2.76 6.76 -0.12
C ILE A 156 -2.18 6.14 -1.37
N LEU A 157 -3.05 5.60 -2.23
CA LEU A 157 -2.69 4.89 -3.45
C LEU A 157 -3.33 5.57 -4.64
N ARG A 158 -2.51 5.92 -5.64
CA ARG A 158 -2.96 6.47 -6.92
C ARG A 158 -3.06 5.39 -7.99
N THR A 159 -4.12 5.47 -8.78
CA THR A 159 -4.37 4.64 -9.95
C THR A 159 -4.13 5.44 -11.24
N LYS A 160 -4.06 4.76 -12.38
CA LYS A 160 -3.85 5.39 -13.69
C LYS A 160 -5.15 5.91 -14.31
N SER A 161 -6.29 5.36 -13.92
CA SER A 161 -7.61 5.75 -14.43
C SER A 161 -8.70 5.63 -13.36
N LEU A 162 -9.84 6.27 -13.63
CA LEU A 162 -11.06 6.14 -12.83
C LEU A 162 -11.61 4.70 -12.82
N GLU A 163 -11.50 4.00 -13.94
CA GLU A 163 -11.93 2.60 -14.04
C GLU A 163 -11.08 1.68 -13.15
N GLU A 164 -9.76 1.89 -13.16
CA GLU A 164 -8.84 1.18 -12.27
C GLU A 164 -9.17 1.51 -10.81
N GLN A 165 -9.43 2.77 -10.48
CA GLN A 165 -9.87 3.18 -9.14
C GLN A 165 -11.14 2.44 -8.71
N LYS A 166 -12.19 2.44 -9.54
CA LYS A 166 -13.47 1.77 -9.22
C LYS A 166 -13.28 0.28 -8.99
N THR A 167 -12.50 -0.38 -9.83
CA THR A 167 -12.20 -1.81 -9.74
C THR A 167 -11.46 -2.14 -8.43
N TRP A 168 -10.40 -1.40 -8.13
CA TRP A 168 -9.64 -1.60 -6.88
C TRP A 168 -10.46 -1.29 -5.64
N TYR A 169 -11.21 -0.19 -5.66
CA TYR A 169 -12.05 0.22 -4.54
C TYR A 169 -13.07 -0.86 -4.21
N ALA A 170 -13.84 -1.32 -5.20
CA ALA A 170 -14.86 -2.35 -5.02
C ALA A 170 -14.26 -3.69 -4.55
N ALA A 171 -13.12 -4.08 -5.10
CA ALA A 171 -12.44 -5.32 -4.71
C ALA A 171 -11.95 -5.28 -3.26
N ILE A 172 -11.28 -4.20 -2.84
CA ILE A 172 -10.80 -4.02 -1.47
C ILE A 172 -11.99 -3.94 -0.50
N GLU A 173 -13.01 -3.15 -0.84
CA GLU A 173 -14.20 -2.99 -0.01
C GLU A 173 -14.89 -4.34 0.25
N LYS A 174 -15.01 -5.18 -0.79
CA LYS A 174 -15.57 -6.54 -0.67
C LYS A 174 -14.75 -7.42 0.27
N VAL A 175 -13.42 -7.36 0.19
CA VAL A 175 -12.53 -8.14 1.08
C VAL A 175 -12.67 -7.67 2.53
N ILE A 176 -12.65 -6.35 2.76
CA ILE A 176 -12.85 -5.77 4.11
C ILE A 176 -14.20 -6.20 4.70
N LYS A 177 -15.29 -6.09 3.93
CA LYS A 177 -16.64 -6.51 4.37
C LYS A 177 -16.68 -7.99 4.75
N THR A 178 -16.00 -8.85 3.98
CA THR A 178 -15.92 -10.29 4.25
C THR A 178 -15.28 -10.56 5.61
N PHE A 179 -14.21 -9.85 5.95
CA PHE A 179 -13.57 -9.96 7.27
C PHE A 179 -14.47 -9.51 8.41
N ASN A 180 -15.17 -8.38 8.24
CA ASN A 180 -16.04 -7.83 9.27
C ASN A 180 -17.23 -8.76 9.55
N GLN A 181 -17.83 -9.35 8.52
CA GLN A 181 -18.93 -10.32 8.67
C GLN A 181 -18.47 -11.63 9.32
N SER A 182 -17.27 -12.12 8.99
CA SER A 182 -16.72 -13.32 9.64
C SER A 182 -16.45 -13.13 11.14
N SER A 183 -16.18 -11.89 11.57
CA SER A 183 -15.87 -11.56 12.96
C SER A 183 -17.13 -11.42 13.85
N GLN A 184 -18.33 -11.34 13.26
CA GLN A 184 -19.60 -11.24 14.01
C GLN A 184 -20.25 -12.61 14.31
N LYS A 185 -19.68 -13.71 13.80
CA LYS A 185 -20.24 -15.07 13.95
C LYS A 185 -19.57 -15.90 15.06
N HIS A 186 -18.70 -15.28 15.85
CA HIS A 186 -18.02 -15.85 17.01
C HIS A 186 -18.17 -14.90 18.20
#